data_AF-A0A0F1ASP0-F1
#
_entry.id   AF-A0A0F1ASP0-F1
#
_cell.length_a   1.000
_cell.length_b   1.000
_cell.length_c   1.000
_cell.angle_alpha   90.00
_cell.angle_beta   90.00
_cell.angle_gamma   90.00
#
_symmetry.space_group_name_H-M   'P 1'
#
loop_
_entity.id
_entity.type
_entity.pdbx_description
1 polymer ?
#
loop_
_entity_poly.entity_id
_entity_poly.type
_entity_poly.pdbx_seq_one_letter_code
_entity_poly.pdbx_strand_id
1 'polypeptide(L)'
;MTTLNLAVQERNVDPQPLPVIEWKGLRVVTTETLASGYGTDDVNIRMNLSNNKDRFIEGVHYFTLTGLELKEFKNRVNDNYSVKKRTRSLTLWTEKGAARMSKIVDTDEAWSFFERLEDSYFRPSASAGIPLTYEAALEDLLSKVKENRIITEQRDRAVKEKLWISEKRELTAMATASAAVRAKNKLAERVGEGKNYAAIIPVEKKLNQKFKWQPLRKWCRENGVTPHDVEDPRFGSVKSWPRSAWLAVYGVDLRKLF
;
A
#
# COMPACT_ATOMS: atom_id res chain seq x y z
N MET A 1 -39.51 -14.04 9.74
CA MET A 1 -38.50 -12.99 9.47
C MET A 1 -37.66 -12.82 10.72
N THR A 2 -36.76 -13.78 10.97
CA THR A 2 -35.91 -13.79 12.16
C THR A 2 -34.61 -13.10 11.76
N THR A 3 -34.48 -11.84 12.11
CA THR A 3 -33.25 -11.06 11.90
C THR A 3 -32.18 -11.60 12.84
N LEU A 4 -31.39 -12.56 12.36
CA LEU A 4 -30.14 -12.93 12.99
C LEU A 4 -29.21 -11.73 12.82
N ASN A 5 -29.02 -10.98 13.91
CA ASN A 5 -27.89 -10.06 14.04
C ASN A 5 -26.62 -10.91 13.96
N LEU A 6 -26.10 -11.12 12.75
CA LEU A 6 -24.68 -11.38 12.56
C LEU A 6 -23.95 -10.08 12.93
N ALA A 7 -23.72 -9.88 14.23
CA ALA A 7 -22.61 -9.05 14.65
C ALA A 7 -21.38 -9.72 14.05
N VAL A 8 -20.84 -9.10 12.99
CA VAL A 8 -19.55 -9.46 12.43
C VAL A 8 -18.58 -9.38 13.60
N GLN A 9 -18.21 -10.54 14.14
CA GLN A 9 -17.06 -10.64 15.02
C GLN A 9 -15.85 -10.44 14.12
N GLU A 10 -15.59 -9.19 13.75
CA GLU A 10 -14.25 -8.81 13.38
C GLU A 10 -13.41 -9.10 14.64
N ARG A 11 -12.62 -10.17 14.58
CA ARG A 11 -11.44 -10.28 15.44
C ARG A 11 -10.47 -9.19 14.97
N ASN A 12 -10.83 -7.93 15.20
CA ASN A 12 -10.13 -6.77 14.70
C ASN A 12 -8.96 -6.46 15.63
N VAL A 13 -8.00 -7.37 15.66
CA VAL A 13 -6.61 -7.09 15.99
C VAL A 13 -5.81 -8.16 15.26
N ASP A 14 -5.03 -7.78 14.25
CA ASP A 14 -3.86 -8.56 13.88
C ASP A 14 -3.13 -8.86 15.19
N PRO A 15 -2.99 -10.12 15.63
CA PRO A 15 -2.27 -10.43 16.85
C PRO A 15 -0.83 -9.97 16.61
N GLN A 16 -0.53 -8.73 16.99
CA GLN A 16 0.84 -8.24 17.09
C GLN A 16 1.53 -9.31 17.91
N PRO A 17 2.51 -10.04 17.34
CA PRO A 17 3.15 -11.13 18.03
C PRO A 17 3.98 -10.54 19.15
N LEU A 18 3.32 -10.23 20.26
CA LEU A 18 3.95 -9.74 21.46
C LEU A 18 4.73 -10.92 22.02
N PRO A 19 6.06 -10.83 22.11
CA PRO A 19 6.86 -11.92 22.64
C PRO A 19 6.39 -12.22 24.06
N VAL A 20 6.13 -13.51 24.33
CA VAL A 20 5.74 -13.95 25.67
C VAL A 20 6.96 -13.85 26.57
N ILE A 21 6.95 -12.89 27.50
CA ILE A 21 7.98 -12.76 28.52
C ILE A 21 7.50 -13.50 29.76
N GLU A 22 8.34 -14.38 30.29
CA GLU A 22 8.07 -15.07 31.54
C GLU A 22 9.05 -14.63 32.63
N TRP A 23 8.51 -14.32 33.80
CA TRP A 23 9.29 -14.02 34.99
C TRP A 23 8.70 -14.77 36.18
N LYS A 24 9.53 -15.58 36.86
CA LYS A 24 9.11 -16.43 37.99
C LYS A 24 7.88 -17.31 37.67
N GLY A 25 7.79 -17.80 36.44
CA GLY A 25 6.70 -18.67 35.97
C GLY A 25 5.38 -17.94 35.62
N LEU A 26 5.39 -16.60 35.61
CA LEU A 26 4.24 -15.80 35.22
C LEU A 26 4.54 -15.04 33.92
N ARG A 27 3.53 -14.94 33.06
CA ARG A 27 3.58 -14.05 31.89
C ARG A 27 3.56 -12.60 32.37
N VAL A 28 4.52 -11.83 31.88
CA VAL A 28 4.69 -10.42 32.27
C VAL A 28 4.88 -9.51 31.06
N VAL A 29 4.57 -8.24 31.24
CA VAL A 29 4.81 -7.19 30.25
C VAL A 29 5.56 -6.02 30.86
N THR A 30 6.35 -5.31 30.06
CA THR A 30 7.03 -4.08 30.51
C THR A 30 6.05 -2.92 30.61
N THR A 31 6.37 -1.90 31.40
CA THR A 31 5.56 -0.67 31.48
C THR A 31 5.40 -0.01 30.11
N GLU A 32 6.43 -0.02 29.28
CA GLU A 32 6.42 0.55 27.94
C GLU A 32 5.44 -0.20 27.02
N THR A 33 5.46 -1.54 27.06
CA THR A 33 4.50 -2.37 26.31
C THR A 33 3.07 -2.17 26.82
N LEU A 34 2.90 -2.09 28.14
CA LEU A 34 1.58 -1.88 28.76
C LEU A 34 1.00 -0.52 28.39
N ALA A 35 1.82 0.53 28.44
CA ALA A 35 1.43 1.89 28.09
C ALA A 35 1.01 1.99 26.61
N SER A 36 1.81 1.39 25.71
CA SER A 36 1.45 1.30 24.29
C SER A 36 0.15 0.53 24.06
N GLY A 37 -0.13 -0.51 24.84
CA GLY A 37 -1.38 -1.27 24.75
C GLY A 37 -2.61 -0.51 25.25
N TYR A 38 -2.42 0.46 26.15
CA TYR A 38 -3.47 1.34 26.67
C TYR A 38 -3.49 2.72 26.00
N GLY A 39 -2.80 2.93 24.89
CA GLY A 39 -2.80 4.24 24.22
C GLY A 39 -2.31 5.39 25.11
N THR A 40 -1.43 5.11 26.09
CA THR A 40 -0.94 6.10 27.06
C THR A 40 0.58 6.08 27.20
N ASP A 41 1.13 7.03 27.94
CA ASP A 41 2.57 7.15 28.17
C ASP A 41 3.06 6.29 29.35
N ASP A 42 4.31 5.81 29.28
CA ASP A 42 4.93 5.02 30.35
C ASP A 42 4.99 5.79 31.69
N VAL A 43 5.07 7.11 31.61
CA VAL A 43 5.02 8.01 32.77
C VAL A 43 3.67 7.94 33.48
N ASN A 44 2.57 7.92 32.73
CA ASN A 44 1.21 7.88 33.28
C ASN A 44 0.98 6.58 34.07
N ILE A 45 1.41 5.44 33.52
CA ILE A 45 1.34 4.14 34.19
C ILE A 45 2.11 4.14 35.51
N ARG A 46 3.34 4.71 35.53
CA ARG A 46 4.15 4.80 36.76
C ARG A 46 3.50 5.72 37.80
N MET A 47 2.93 6.84 37.37
CA MET A 47 2.24 7.77 38.26
C MET A 47 0.99 7.12 38.87
N ASN A 48 0.20 6.40 38.06
CA ASN A 48 -0.98 5.68 38.52
C ASN A 48 -0.65 4.57 39.52
N LEU A 49 0.44 3.83 39.28
CA LEU A 49 0.95 2.87 40.27
C LEU A 49 1.32 3.56 41.59
N SER A 50 1.99 4.71 41.52
CA SER A 50 2.42 5.44 42.71
C SER A 50 1.24 6.01 43.52
N ASN A 51 0.19 6.49 42.85
CA ASN A 51 -0.98 7.08 43.49
C ASN A 51 -1.94 6.03 44.07
N ASN A 52 -1.87 4.79 43.58
CA ASN A 52 -2.78 3.70 43.98
C ASN A 52 -2.02 2.50 44.56
N LYS A 53 -0.87 2.72 45.21
CA LYS A 53 -0.01 1.63 45.71
C LYS A 53 -0.74 0.66 46.64
N ASP A 54 -1.72 1.14 47.39
CA ASP A 54 -2.60 0.33 48.25
C ASP A 54 -3.40 -0.72 47.47
N ARG A 55 -3.68 -0.47 46.19
CA ARG A 55 -4.43 -1.38 45.30
C ARG A 55 -3.51 -2.36 44.55
N PHE A 56 -2.20 -2.21 44.63
CA PHE A 56 -1.22 -3.09 43.98
C PHE A 56 -0.39 -3.84 45.02
N ILE A 57 0.00 -5.07 44.68
CA ILE A 57 0.72 -5.98 45.56
C ILE A 57 1.91 -6.47 44.77
N GLU A 58 3.10 -6.18 45.25
CA GLU A 58 4.34 -6.64 44.64
C GLU A 58 4.41 -8.17 44.70
N GLY A 59 4.83 -8.81 43.60
CA GLY A 59 4.80 -10.26 43.43
C GLY A 59 3.50 -10.83 42.86
N VAL A 60 2.38 -10.10 42.96
CA VAL A 60 1.08 -10.53 42.42
C VAL A 60 0.69 -9.71 41.21
N HIS A 61 0.76 -8.38 41.32
CA HIS A 61 0.34 -7.46 40.26
C HIS A 61 1.53 -6.94 39.46
N TYR A 62 2.66 -6.70 40.12
CA TYR A 62 3.86 -6.22 39.47
C TYR A 62 5.11 -6.76 40.16
N PHE A 63 6.24 -6.70 39.48
CA PHE A 63 7.58 -6.96 40.02
C PHE A 63 8.48 -5.76 39.75
N THR A 64 9.21 -5.30 40.77
CA THR A 64 10.23 -4.26 40.60
C THR A 64 11.60 -4.91 40.51
N LEU A 65 12.16 -4.98 39.30
CA LEU A 65 13.50 -5.51 39.09
C LEU A 65 14.55 -4.42 39.29
N THR A 66 15.51 -4.67 40.18
CA THR A 66 16.65 -3.77 40.42
C THR A 66 17.95 -4.58 40.50
N GLY A 67 19.09 -3.93 40.28
CA GLY A 67 20.42 -4.53 40.47
C GLY A 67 20.62 -5.85 39.71
N LEU A 68 20.83 -6.93 40.47
CA LEU A 68 21.11 -8.27 39.93
C LEU A 68 19.91 -8.85 39.17
N GLU A 69 18.68 -8.74 39.70
CA GLU A 69 17.49 -9.27 39.03
C GLU A 69 17.26 -8.60 37.67
N LEU A 70 17.53 -7.29 37.56
CA LEU A 70 17.44 -6.56 36.30
C LEU A 70 18.49 -7.03 35.28
N LYS A 71 19.71 -7.33 35.74
CA LYS A 71 20.77 -7.86 34.90
C LYS A 71 20.43 -9.27 34.39
N GLU A 72 19.92 -10.12 35.27
CA GLU A 72 19.45 -11.46 34.89
C GLU A 72 18.32 -11.40 33.88
N PHE A 73 17.33 -10.52 34.10
CA PHE A 73 16.23 -10.33 33.16
C PHE A 73 16.73 -9.90 31.79
N LYS A 74 17.57 -8.86 31.72
CA LYS A 74 18.19 -8.40 30.46
C LYS A 74 19.00 -9.48 29.74
N ASN A 75 19.66 -10.38 30.48
CA ASN A 75 20.39 -11.48 29.87
C ASN A 75 19.47 -12.57 29.29
N ARG A 76 18.29 -12.79 29.88
CA ARG A 76 17.30 -13.77 29.39
C ARG A 76 16.52 -13.26 28.18
N VAL A 77 16.31 -11.94 28.15
CA VAL A 77 15.41 -11.24 27.25
C VAL A 77 16.28 -10.59 26.16
N ASN A 78 16.38 -11.23 24.99
CA ASN A 78 17.23 -10.83 23.85
C ASN A 78 17.02 -9.34 23.47
N ASP A 79 17.92 -8.65 22.76
CA ASP A 79 17.92 -7.18 22.53
C ASP A 79 16.64 -6.52 21.93
N ASN A 80 15.57 -7.29 21.69
CA ASN A 80 14.35 -6.88 21.01
C ASN A 80 13.27 -6.24 21.91
N TYR A 81 13.58 -5.93 23.17
CA TYR A 81 12.61 -5.37 24.11
C TYR A 81 12.92 -3.91 24.41
N SER A 82 11.86 -3.11 24.59
CA SER A 82 11.90 -1.67 24.90
C SER A 82 12.43 -1.34 26.30
N VAL A 83 13.42 -2.08 26.80
CA VAL A 83 14.11 -1.76 28.06
C VAL A 83 15.22 -0.75 27.74
N LYS A 84 15.06 0.49 28.20
CA LYS A 84 16.09 1.52 28.00
C LYS A 84 17.44 1.04 28.57
N LYS A 85 18.53 1.18 27.78
CA LYS A 85 19.88 0.65 28.12
C LYS A 85 20.36 1.08 29.52
N ARG A 86 20.01 2.29 29.97
CA ARG A 86 20.43 2.90 31.25
C ARG A 86 19.41 2.77 32.39
N THR A 87 18.36 1.98 32.25
CA THR A 87 17.35 1.80 33.29
C THR A 87 17.96 1.19 34.56
N ARG A 88 17.76 1.86 35.71
CA ARG A 88 18.20 1.40 37.05
C ARG A 88 17.18 0.50 37.74
N SER A 89 15.90 0.61 37.38
CA SER A 89 14.79 -0.20 37.88
C SER A 89 13.76 -0.43 36.78
N LEU A 90 13.28 -1.66 36.62
CA LEU A 90 12.24 -2.03 35.64
C LEU A 90 11.03 -2.59 36.37
N THR A 91 9.84 -2.06 36.06
CA THR A 91 8.59 -2.63 36.55
C THR A 91 8.02 -3.58 35.50
N LEU A 92 7.77 -4.81 35.91
CA LEU A 92 7.08 -5.82 35.12
C LEU A 92 5.66 -6.01 35.65
N TRP A 93 4.71 -6.16 34.75
CA TRP A 93 3.29 -6.26 35.06
C TRP A 93 2.78 -7.65 34.76
N THR A 94 2.10 -8.27 35.72
CA THR A 94 1.40 -9.54 35.48
C THR A 94 0.06 -9.28 34.78
N GLU A 95 -0.58 -10.32 34.27
CA GLU A 95 -1.95 -10.22 33.71
C GLU A 95 -2.94 -9.56 34.70
N LYS A 96 -2.85 -9.94 35.99
CA LYS A 96 -3.67 -9.33 37.06
C LYS A 96 -3.34 -7.87 37.29
N GLY A 97 -2.06 -7.49 37.21
CA GLY A 97 -1.63 -6.10 37.35
C GLY A 97 -2.08 -5.23 36.19
N ALA A 98 -1.96 -5.74 34.96
CA ALA A 98 -2.49 -5.09 33.76
C ALA A 98 -4.00 -4.86 33.91
N ALA A 99 -4.78 -5.90 34.22
CA ALA A 99 -6.23 -5.79 34.43
C ALA A 99 -6.63 -4.78 35.53
N ARG A 100 -5.85 -4.65 36.61
CA ARG A 100 -6.08 -3.60 37.61
C ARG A 100 -5.72 -2.22 37.10
N MET A 101 -4.64 -2.10 36.32
CA MET A 101 -4.21 -0.84 35.75
C MET A 101 -5.21 -0.32 34.71
N SER A 102 -5.81 -1.19 33.88
CA SER A 102 -6.85 -0.76 32.92
C SER A 102 -8.08 -0.16 33.57
N LYS A 103 -8.35 -0.47 34.85
CA LYS A 103 -9.44 0.16 35.63
C LYS A 103 -9.11 1.60 36.04
N ILE A 104 -7.83 1.96 36.05
CA ILE A 104 -7.34 3.27 36.52
C ILE A 104 -7.00 4.17 35.32
N VAL A 105 -6.54 3.59 34.22
CA VAL A 105 -6.20 4.32 33.00
C VAL A 105 -7.48 4.62 32.22
N ASP A 106 -7.78 5.91 32.05
CA ASP A 106 -8.98 6.39 31.37
C ASP A 106 -8.69 6.69 29.89
N THR A 107 -8.56 5.63 29.09
CA THR A 107 -8.27 5.68 27.65
C THR A 107 -9.15 4.68 26.91
N ASP A 108 -9.58 4.99 25.69
CA ASP A 108 -10.42 4.11 24.87
C ASP A 108 -9.81 2.71 24.68
N GLU A 109 -8.49 2.62 24.54
CA GLU A 109 -7.77 1.35 24.41
C GLU A 109 -7.81 0.51 25.70
N ALA A 110 -7.69 1.15 26.87
CA ALA A 110 -7.84 0.47 28.16
C ALA A 110 -9.28 -0.01 28.40
N TRP A 111 -10.27 0.78 27.97
CA TRP A 111 -11.68 0.38 27.97
C TRP A 111 -11.92 -0.83 27.07
N SER A 112 -11.37 -0.84 25.85
CA SER A 112 -11.46 -2.01 24.96
C SER A 112 -10.78 -3.27 25.56
N PHE A 113 -9.65 -3.11 26.23
CA PHE A 113 -9.02 -4.24 26.95
C PHE A 113 -9.91 -4.78 28.06
N PHE A 114 -10.56 -3.91 28.82
CA PHE A 114 -11.48 -4.30 29.88
C PHE A 114 -12.73 -4.99 29.33
N GLU A 115 -13.34 -4.45 28.27
CA GLU A 115 -14.46 -5.08 27.57
C GLU A 115 -14.12 -6.50 27.10
N ARG A 116 -12.90 -6.73 26.59
CA ARG A 116 -12.45 -8.08 26.19
C ARG A 116 -12.32 -9.03 27.37
N LEU A 117 -11.89 -8.55 28.54
CA LEU A 117 -11.86 -9.36 29.76
C LEU A 117 -13.28 -9.70 30.22
N GLU A 118 -14.21 -8.76 30.18
CA GLU A 118 -15.63 -9.00 30.50
C GLU A 118 -16.26 -10.00 29.52
N ASP A 119 -16.05 -9.79 28.22
CA ASP A 119 -16.49 -10.70 27.18
C ASP A 119 -15.91 -12.10 27.41
N SER A 120 -14.65 -12.25 27.80
CA SER A 120 -14.07 -13.57 28.08
C SER A 120 -14.73 -14.31 29.25
N TYR A 121 -15.27 -13.56 30.23
CA TYR A 121 -15.95 -14.13 31.39
C TYR A 121 -17.42 -14.46 31.09
N PHE A 122 -18.15 -13.53 30.47
CA PHE A 122 -19.59 -13.67 30.19
C PHE A 122 -19.90 -14.41 28.90
N ARG A 123 -18.95 -14.40 27.96
CA ARG A 123 -18.97 -15.15 26.70
C ARG A 123 -17.68 -15.94 26.59
N PRO A 124 -17.49 -16.98 27.42
CA PRO A 124 -16.34 -17.86 27.26
C PRO A 124 -16.32 -18.28 25.80
N SER A 125 -15.27 -17.88 25.07
CA SER A 125 -15.07 -18.40 23.72
C SER A 125 -15.16 -19.91 23.88
N ALA A 126 -16.04 -20.58 23.13
CA ALA A 126 -16.05 -22.03 23.05
C ALA A 126 -14.60 -22.40 22.80
N SER A 127 -13.93 -22.88 23.85
CA SER A 127 -12.50 -23.07 23.82
C SER A 127 -12.27 -23.91 22.59
N ALA A 128 -11.24 -23.59 21.81
CA ALA A 128 -10.65 -24.53 20.87
C ALA A 128 -10.03 -25.72 21.64
N GLY A 129 -10.77 -26.29 22.60
CA GLY A 129 -10.57 -27.60 23.12
C GLY A 129 -10.83 -28.55 21.97
N ILE A 130 -9.96 -29.54 21.86
CA ILE A 130 -10.15 -30.66 20.97
C ILE A 130 -11.58 -31.16 21.21
N PRO A 131 -12.42 -31.28 20.16
CA PRO A 131 -13.77 -31.78 20.31
C PRO A 131 -13.74 -33.07 21.13
N LEU A 132 -14.43 -33.09 22.27
CA LEU A 132 -14.41 -34.23 23.18
C LEU A 132 -15.11 -35.46 22.57
N THR A 133 -15.90 -35.26 21.52
CA THR A 133 -16.59 -36.30 20.76
C THR A 133 -16.28 -36.18 19.27
N TYR A 134 -16.25 -37.35 18.60
CA TYR A 134 -16.02 -37.44 17.16
C TYR A 134 -17.11 -36.72 16.34
N GLU A 135 -18.36 -36.78 16.80
CA GLU A 135 -19.49 -36.09 16.16
C GLU A 135 -19.30 -34.57 16.15
N ALA A 136 -18.93 -33.98 17.30
CA ALA A 136 -18.64 -32.55 17.39
C ALA A 136 -17.45 -32.13 16.52
N ALA A 137 -16.44 -33.00 16.37
CA ALA A 137 -15.31 -32.74 15.47
C ALA A 137 -15.74 -32.66 14.00
N LEU A 138 -16.63 -33.55 13.58
CA LEU A 138 -17.15 -33.56 12.21
C LEU A 138 -18.01 -32.34 11.92
N GLU A 139 -18.83 -31.89 12.87
CA GLU A 139 -19.67 -30.70 12.72
C GLU A 139 -18.85 -29.40 12.62
N ASP A 140 -17.81 -29.26 13.45
CA ASP A 140 -16.87 -28.14 13.39
C ASP A 140 -16.10 -28.14 12.06
N LEU A 141 -15.61 -29.31 11.63
CA LEU A 141 -14.92 -29.45 10.34
C LEU A 141 -15.85 -29.09 9.18
N LEU A 142 -17.10 -29.55 9.19
CA LEU A 142 -18.09 -29.24 8.17
C LEU A 142 -18.36 -27.73 8.10
N SER A 143 -18.47 -27.07 9.25
CA SER A 143 -18.68 -25.63 9.33
C SER A 143 -17.49 -24.86 8.74
N LYS A 144 -16.26 -25.22 9.12
CA LYS A 144 -15.02 -24.64 8.56
C LYS A 144 -14.88 -24.87 7.06
N VAL A 145 -15.24 -26.04 6.56
CA VAL A 145 -15.22 -26.33 5.12
C VAL A 145 -16.23 -25.47 4.36
N LYS A 146 -17.43 -25.27 4.91
CA LYS A 146 -18.44 -24.38 4.32
C LYS A 146 -17.97 -22.93 4.30
N GLU A 147 -17.40 -22.44 5.41
CA GLU A 147 -16.84 -21.09 5.49
C GLU A 147 -15.71 -20.89 4.47
N ASN A 148 -14.76 -21.83 4.40
CA ASN A 148 -13.68 -21.78 3.43
C ASN A 148 -14.19 -21.73 1.99
N ARG A 149 -15.25 -22.49 1.67
CA ARG A 149 -15.88 -22.44 0.35
C ARG A 149 -16.42 -21.05 0.03
N ILE A 150 -17.14 -20.43 0.96
CA ILE A 150 -17.67 -19.07 0.79
C ILE A 150 -16.53 -18.08 0.57
N ILE A 151 -15.46 -18.18 1.35
CA ILE A 151 -14.27 -17.32 1.23
C ILE A 151 -13.62 -17.49 -0.15
N THR A 152 -13.48 -18.73 -0.65
CA THR A 152 -12.91 -18.98 -1.99
C THR A 152 -13.77 -18.39 -3.10
N GLU A 153 -15.10 -18.53 -3.03
CA GLU A 153 -16.01 -17.98 -4.03
C GLU A 153 -15.97 -16.44 -4.04
N GLN A 154 -15.88 -15.81 -2.86
CA GLN A 154 -15.71 -14.36 -2.74
C GLN A 154 -14.37 -13.89 -3.31
N ARG A 155 -13.28 -14.60 -3.00
CA ARG A 155 -11.95 -14.32 -3.55
C ARG A 155 -11.95 -14.40 -5.08
N ASP A 156 -12.54 -15.45 -5.65
CA ASP A 156 -12.59 -15.64 -7.09
C ASP A 156 -13.38 -14.53 -7.79
N ARG A 157 -14.49 -14.07 -7.18
CA ARG A 157 -15.25 -12.91 -7.67
C ARG A 157 -14.40 -11.64 -7.65
N ALA A 158 -13.72 -11.36 -6.55
CA ALA A 158 -12.86 -10.18 -6.41
C ALA A 158 -11.68 -10.20 -7.39
N VAL A 159 -11.07 -11.38 -7.63
CA VAL A 159 -9.99 -11.54 -8.62
C VAL A 159 -10.50 -11.26 -10.03
N LYS A 160 -11.66 -11.84 -10.40
CA LYS A 160 -12.28 -11.60 -11.72
C LYS A 160 -12.59 -10.11 -11.94
N GLU A 161 -13.13 -9.44 -10.93
CA GLU A 161 -13.44 -8.02 -11.00
C GLU A 161 -12.17 -7.16 -11.15
N LYS A 162 -11.11 -7.46 -10.38
CA LYS A 162 -9.82 -6.77 -10.53
C LYS A 162 -9.22 -6.96 -11.92
N LEU A 163 -9.26 -8.17 -12.47
CA LEU A 163 -8.79 -8.47 -13.82
C LEU A 163 -9.57 -7.64 -14.86
N TRP A 164 -10.90 -7.62 -14.75
CA TRP A 164 -11.77 -6.83 -15.64
C TRP A 164 -11.46 -5.33 -15.57
N ILE A 165 -11.25 -4.78 -14.37
CA ILE A 165 -10.86 -3.37 -14.19
C ILE A 165 -9.48 -3.11 -14.82
N SER A 166 -8.53 -4.02 -14.67
CA SER A 166 -7.19 -3.89 -15.26
C SER A 166 -7.25 -3.86 -16.78
N GLU A 167 -7.95 -4.83 -17.39
CA GLU A 167 -8.12 -4.91 -18.84
C GLU A 167 -8.80 -3.66 -19.40
N LYS A 168 -9.85 -3.17 -18.74
CA LYS A 168 -10.53 -1.93 -19.13
C LYS A 168 -9.61 -0.70 -19.05
N ARG A 169 -8.76 -0.63 -18.03
CA ARG A 169 -7.75 0.45 -17.88
C ARG A 169 -6.71 0.38 -18.98
N GLU A 170 -6.22 -0.82 -19.31
CA GLU A 170 -5.27 -1.03 -20.40
C GLU A 170 -5.86 -0.61 -21.75
N LEU A 171 -7.08 -1.05 -22.06
CA LEU A 171 -7.78 -0.65 -23.28
C LEU A 171 -7.96 0.89 -23.36
N THR A 172 -8.32 1.52 -22.25
CA THR A 172 -8.49 2.99 -22.18
C THR A 172 -7.16 3.72 -22.34
N ALA A 173 -6.09 3.21 -21.74
CA ALA A 173 -4.74 3.76 -21.88
C ALA A 173 -4.25 3.62 -23.33
N MET A 174 -4.44 2.45 -23.96
CA MET A 174 -4.11 2.22 -25.36
C MET A 174 -4.91 3.14 -26.31
N ALA A 175 -6.21 3.32 -26.05
CA ALA A 175 -7.04 4.22 -26.84
C ALA A 175 -6.57 5.68 -26.72
N THR A 176 -6.25 6.13 -25.50
CA THR A 176 -5.71 7.46 -25.23
C THR A 176 -4.35 7.66 -25.90
N ALA A 177 -3.45 6.69 -25.79
CA ALA A 177 -2.15 6.72 -26.44
C ALA A 177 -2.30 6.79 -27.97
N SER A 178 -3.18 5.97 -28.55
CA SER A 178 -3.48 5.99 -29.99
C SER A 178 -4.08 7.33 -30.44
N ALA A 179 -4.98 7.92 -29.64
CA ALA A 179 -5.53 9.24 -29.91
C ALA A 179 -4.46 10.34 -29.88
N ALA A 180 -3.56 10.30 -28.88
CA ALA A 180 -2.44 11.22 -28.78
C ALA A 180 -1.46 11.08 -29.96
N VAL A 181 -1.14 9.85 -30.37
CA VAL A 181 -0.30 9.58 -31.56
C VAL A 181 -0.96 10.12 -32.83
N ARG A 182 -2.27 9.89 -33.02
CA ARG A 182 -3.01 10.44 -34.17
C ARG A 182 -3.04 11.96 -34.16
N ALA A 183 -3.27 12.59 -33.01
CA ALA A 183 -3.25 14.04 -32.87
C ALA A 183 -1.85 14.63 -33.17
N LYS A 184 -0.79 14.01 -32.64
CA LYS A 184 0.60 14.38 -32.93
C LYS A 184 0.91 14.28 -34.42
N ASN A 185 0.54 13.16 -35.06
CA ASN A 185 0.79 12.98 -36.49
C ASN A 185 0.01 13.98 -37.34
N LYS A 186 -1.26 14.27 -37.00
CA LYS A 186 -2.07 15.28 -37.68
C LYS A 186 -1.48 16.70 -37.54
N LEU A 187 -0.95 17.03 -36.36
CA LEU A 187 -0.26 18.30 -36.14
C LEU A 187 1.04 18.37 -36.94
N ALA A 188 1.83 17.29 -36.96
CA ALA A 188 3.05 17.20 -37.74
C ALA A 188 2.77 17.37 -39.24
N GLU A 189 1.71 16.73 -39.78
CA GLU A 189 1.28 16.93 -41.16
C GLU A 189 0.87 18.38 -41.44
N ARG A 190 0.14 19.03 -40.52
CA ARG A 190 -0.28 20.43 -40.64
C ARG A 190 0.89 21.43 -40.60
N VAL A 191 1.98 21.09 -39.92
CA VAL A 191 3.21 21.93 -39.83
C VAL A 191 4.25 21.52 -40.89
N GLY A 192 3.96 20.50 -41.72
CA GLY A 192 4.84 20.08 -42.80
C GLY A 192 6.07 19.33 -42.27
N GLU A 193 5.89 18.62 -41.17
CA GLU A 193 6.83 17.68 -40.55
C GLU A 193 6.39 16.23 -40.82
N GLY A 194 5.76 15.99 -41.99
CA GLY A 194 5.25 14.69 -42.37
C GLY A 194 6.32 13.76 -42.94
N LYS A 195 6.12 12.45 -42.77
CA LYS A 195 6.98 11.41 -43.37
C LYS A 195 6.90 11.34 -44.90
N ASN A 196 5.80 11.86 -45.47
CA ASN A 196 5.51 11.83 -46.90
C ASN A 196 5.73 13.20 -47.56
N TYR A 197 5.45 14.29 -46.85
CA TYR A 197 5.62 15.67 -47.31
C TYR A 197 6.25 16.50 -46.21
N ALA A 198 7.27 17.27 -46.55
CA ALA A 198 7.91 18.17 -45.60
C ALA A 198 8.16 19.56 -46.17
N ALA A 199 7.92 20.57 -45.34
CA ALA A 199 8.33 21.94 -45.59
C ALA A 199 9.84 22.10 -45.37
N ILE A 200 10.42 23.19 -45.88
CA ILE A 200 11.88 23.37 -45.86
C ILE A 200 12.38 23.69 -44.46
N ILE A 201 11.71 24.60 -43.74
CA ILE A 201 12.16 25.07 -42.42
C ILE A 201 12.27 23.92 -41.41
N PRO A 202 11.32 22.98 -41.31
CA PRO A 202 11.49 21.84 -40.42
C PRO A 202 12.64 20.90 -40.80
N VAL A 203 12.88 20.70 -42.10
CA VAL A 203 14.01 19.89 -42.59
C VAL A 203 15.34 20.58 -42.28
N GLU A 204 15.43 21.90 -42.50
CA GLU A 204 16.60 22.72 -42.16
C GLU A 204 16.92 22.66 -40.66
N LYS A 205 15.89 22.73 -39.80
CA LYS A 205 16.04 22.67 -38.35
C LYS A 205 16.55 21.31 -37.86
N LYS A 206 16.12 20.20 -38.48
CA LYS A 206 16.57 18.85 -38.08
C LYS A 206 17.97 18.52 -38.59
N LEU A 207 18.33 18.97 -39.79
CA LEU A 207 19.64 18.70 -40.41
C LEU A 207 20.68 19.79 -40.12
N ASN A 208 20.29 20.91 -39.50
CA ASN A 208 21.13 22.10 -39.28
C ASN A 208 21.84 22.57 -40.56
N GLN A 209 21.18 22.42 -41.70
CA GLN A 209 21.66 22.79 -43.04
C GLN A 209 20.60 23.61 -43.76
N LYS A 210 21.02 24.52 -44.64
CA LYS A 210 20.10 25.36 -45.42
C LYS A 210 19.79 24.71 -46.77
N PHE A 211 18.52 24.71 -47.16
CA PHE A 211 18.05 24.13 -48.42
C PHE A 211 17.33 25.17 -49.27
N LYS A 212 17.53 25.11 -50.59
CA LYS A 212 16.85 25.98 -51.55
C LYS A 212 15.56 25.31 -52.06
N TRP A 213 14.47 26.06 -52.18
CA TRP A 213 13.18 25.51 -52.62
C TRP A 213 13.07 25.34 -54.14
N GLN A 214 13.83 26.12 -54.92
CA GLN A 214 13.74 26.15 -56.38
C GLN A 214 14.04 24.79 -57.03
N PRO A 215 15.06 24.02 -56.59
CA PRO A 215 15.33 22.67 -57.11
C PRO A 215 14.20 21.68 -56.87
N LEU A 216 13.55 21.72 -55.70
CA LEU A 216 12.41 20.87 -55.37
C LEU A 216 11.20 21.20 -56.25
N ARG A 217 10.95 22.49 -56.53
CA ARG A 217 9.89 22.93 -57.44
C ARG A 217 10.11 22.47 -58.88
N LYS A 218 11.36 22.50 -59.35
CA LYS A 218 11.72 22.02 -60.68
C LYS A 218 11.44 20.52 -60.80
N TRP A 219 11.89 19.72 -59.83
CA TRP A 219 11.64 18.29 -59.79
C TRP A 219 10.15 17.95 -59.79
N CYS A 220 9.35 18.66 -58.98
CA CYS A 220 7.89 18.47 -58.94
C CYS A 220 7.22 18.75 -60.30
N ARG A 221 7.69 19.77 -61.04
CA ARG A 221 7.19 20.09 -62.38
C ARG A 221 7.53 19.02 -63.41
N GLU A 222 8.74 18.47 -63.35
CA GLU A 222 9.22 17.43 -64.27
C GLU A 222 8.53 16.06 -64.03
N ASN A 223 8.19 15.76 -62.77
CA ASN A 223 7.57 14.49 -62.40
C ASN A 223 6.03 14.57 -62.26
N GLY A 224 5.41 15.71 -62.56
CA GLY A 224 3.96 15.90 -62.49
C GLY A 224 3.36 15.80 -61.08
N VAL A 225 4.16 16.02 -60.03
CA VAL A 225 3.71 15.89 -58.63
C VAL A 225 3.41 17.27 -58.05
N THR A 226 2.22 17.45 -57.49
CA THR A 226 1.80 18.71 -56.86
C THR A 226 2.25 18.78 -55.38
N PRO A 227 2.96 19.85 -54.97
CA PRO A 227 3.26 20.09 -53.56
C PRO A 227 2.00 20.50 -52.77
N HIS A 228 1.95 20.18 -51.48
CA HIS A 228 0.83 20.55 -50.60
C HIS A 228 1.11 21.85 -49.86
N ASP A 229 0.07 22.64 -49.60
CA ASP A 229 0.14 23.84 -48.76
C ASP A 229 0.00 23.47 -47.29
N VAL A 230 0.85 24.06 -46.45
CA VAL A 230 1.00 23.78 -45.03
C VAL A 230 1.08 25.10 -44.28
N GLU A 231 0.43 25.19 -43.11
CA GLU A 231 0.42 26.40 -42.30
C GLU A 231 1.75 26.57 -41.54
N ASP A 232 2.41 27.72 -41.73
CA ASP A 232 3.65 28.08 -41.02
C ASP A 232 3.42 29.32 -40.14
N PRO A 233 3.73 29.29 -38.83
CA PRO A 233 3.54 30.42 -37.93
C PRO A 233 4.27 31.72 -38.34
N ARG A 234 5.34 31.64 -39.12
CA ARG A 234 6.15 32.79 -39.55
C ARG A 234 5.75 33.34 -40.91
N PHE A 235 5.28 32.48 -41.82
CA PHE A 235 5.05 32.82 -43.23
C PHE A 235 3.61 32.58 -43.70
N GLY A 236 2.71 32.15 -42.81
CA GLY A 236 1.30 31.90 -43.09
C GLY A 236 1.09 30.55 -43.77
N SER A 237 1.38 30.45 -45.08
CA SER A 237 1.24 29.22 -45.86
C SER A 237 2.50 28.94 -46.68
N VAL A 238 3.09 27.78 -46.49
CA VAL A 238 4.34 27.34 -47.12
C VAL A 238 4.12 26.02 -47.84
N LYS A 239 4.81 25.83 -48.98
CA LYS A 239 4.77 24.58 -49.74
C LYS A 239 5.55 23.48 -49.03
N SER A 240 4.90 22.35 -48.80
CA SER A 240 5.51 21.09 -48.41
C SER A 240 5.78 20.21 -49.62
N TRP A 241 7.00 19.71 -49.71
CA TRP A 241 7.51 18.98 -50.86
C TRP A 241 7.47 17.47 -50.58
N PRO A 242 7.15 16.63 -51.59
CA PRO A 242 7.04 15.20 -51.41
C PRO A 242 8.40 14.57 -51.09
N ARG A 243 8.38 13.44 -50.37
CA ARG A 243 9.56 12.65 -50.02
C ARG A 243 10.41 12.29 -51.22
N SER A 244 9.78 11.95 -52.34
CA SER A 244 10.47 11.62 -53.59
C SER A 244 11.32 12.77 -54.11
N ALA A 245 10.83 14.02 -53.99
CA ALA A 245 11.61 15.21 -54.36
C ALA A 245 12.80 15.42 -53.43
N TRP A 246 12.59 15.29 -52.11
CA TRP A 246 13.67 15.44 -51.12
C TRP A 246 14.79 14.39 -51.29
N LEU A 247 14.41 13.15 -51.58
CA LEU A 247 15.35 12.07 -51.81
C LEU A 247 16.11 12.24 -53.13
N ALA A 248 15.43 12.64 -54.21
CA ALA A 248 16.05 12.79 -55.53
C ALA A 248 16.96 14.04 -55.64
N VAL A 249 16.59 15.15 -55.00
CA VAL A 249 17.32 16.42 -55.12
C VAL A 249 18.42 16.55 -54.08
N TYR A 250 18.15 16.15 -52.83
CA TYR A 250 19.06 16.38 -51.70
C TYR A 250 19.48 15.09 -50.98
N GLY A 251 19.04 13.91 -51.43
CA GLY A 251 19.35 12.63 -50.77
C GLY A 251 18.70 12.46 -49.38
N VAL A 252 17.75 13.34 -49.02
CA VAL A 252 17.15 13.37 -47.69
C VAL A 252 15.94 12.43 -47.63
N ASP A 253 16.02 11.42 -46.77
CA ASP A 253 14.89 10.52 -46.53
C ASP A 253 14.01 11.01 -45.37
N LEU A 254 12.85 11.59 -45.72
CA LEU A 254 11.88 12.10 -44.74
C LEU A 254 11.39 11.05 -43.73
N ARG A 255 11.38 9.74 -44.07
CA ARG A 255 10.97 8.68 -43.13
C ARG A 255 11.98 8.43 -42.01
N LYS A 256 13.25 8.72 -42.26
CA LYS A 256 14.31 8.62 -41.25
C LYS A 256 14.41 9.90 -40.43
N LEU A 257 13.90 11.00 -40.99
CA LEU A 257 13.98 12.34 -40.39
C LEU A 257 12.79 12.63 -39.46
N PHE A 258 11.57 12.21 -39.79
CA PHE A 258 10.32 12.42 -39.04
C PHE A 258 9.62 11.12 -38.64
#